data_AF-A0A133UQ63-F1
#
_entry.id   AF-A0A133UQ63-F1
#
_cell.length_a   1.000
_cell.length_b   1.000
_cell.length_c   1.000
_cell.angle_alpha   90.00
_cell.angle_beta   90.00
_cell.angle_gamma   90.00
#
_symmetry.space_group_name_H-M   'P 1'
#
loop_
_entity.id
_entity.type
_entity.pdbx_description
1 polymer ?
#
loop_
_entity_poly.entity_id
_entity_poly.type
_entity_poly.pdbx_seq_one_letter_code
_entity_poly.pdbx_strand_id
1 'polypeptide(L)' 'MTVVVKKMDDQGRIVVPKEWREKHPGKEYVLELGEDEVRMSPLKKENLTKYFDSVEVDLESDLSDWHAVRKELKRGRE' A
#
# COMPACT_ATOMS: atom_id res chain seq x y z
N MET A 1 20.81 -10.29 -12.76
CA MET A 1 19.43 -10.80 -12.86
C MET A 1 19.51 -12.32 -12.75
N THR A 2 18.72 -12.92 -11.84
CA THR A 2 18.71 -14.39 -11.67
C THR A 2 17.36 -14.90 -12.15
N VAL A 3 17.37 -15.79 -13.13
CA VAL A 3 16.16 -16.42 -13.65
C VAL A 3 16.03 -17.80 -13.01
N VAL A 4 14.88 -18.08 -12.39
CA VAL A 4 14.59 -19.36 -11.75
C VAL A 4 13.31 -19.92 -12.35
N VAL A 5 13.38 -21.12 -12.92
CA VAL A 5 12.21 -21.82 -13.44
C VAL A 5 11.61 -22.69 -12.35
N LYS A 6 10.32 -22.54 -12.08
CA LYS A 6 9.56 -23.36 -11.14
C LYS A 6 8.33 -23.93 -11.83
N LYS A 7 8.04 -25.19 -11.54
CA LYS A 7 6.77 -25.80 -11.93
C LYS A 7 5.67 -25.30 -11.01
N MET A 8 4.50 -25.11 -11.58
CA MET A 8 3.27 -24.90 -10.85
C MET A 8 2.81 -26.24 -10.26
N ASP A 9 2.26 -26.22 -9.06
CA ASP A 9 1.63 -27.41 -8.49
C ASP A 9 0.19 -27.60 -9.00
N ASP A 10 -0.43 -28.72 -8.62
CA ASP A 10 -1.78 -29.10 -9.07
C ASP A 10 -2.88 -28.12 -8.61
N GLN A 11 -2.57 -27.25 -7.64
CA GLN A 11 -3.49 -26.23 -7.13
C GLN A 11 -3.22 -24.85 -7.74
N GLY A 12 -2.32 -24.75 -8.73
CA GLY A 12 -2.01 -23.49 -9.39
C GLY A 12 -1.01 -22.60 -8.65
N ARG A 13 -0.25 -23.13 -7.68
CA ARG A 13 0.69 -22.35 -6.87
C ARG A 13 2.11 -22.44 -7.42
N ILE A 14 2.84 -21.34 -7.32
CA ILE A 14 4.28 -21.27 -7.63
C ILE A 14 5.05 -20.99 -6.34
N VAL A 15 6.07 -21.81 -6.07
CA VAL A 15 6.91 -21.63 -4.88
C VAL A 15 7.88 -20.47 -5.10
N VAL A 16 7.72 -19.40 -4.32
CA VAL A 16 8.64 -18.26 -4.31
C VAL A 16 10.03 -18.71 -3.80
N PRO A 17 11.12 -18.44 -4.54
CA PRO A 17 12.48 -18.82 -4.16
C PRO A 17 12.87 -18.36 -2.75
N LYS A 18 13.61 -19.21 -2.03
CA LYS A 18 14.03 -18.94 -0.64
C LYS A 18 14.77 -17.61 -0.51
N GLU A 19 15.72 -17.35 -1.41
CA GLU A 19 16.53 -16.14 -1.42
C GLU A 19 15.69 -14.86 -1.54
N TRP A 20 14.56 -14.92 -2.26
CA TRP A 20 13.63 -13.80 -2.37
C TRP A 20 12.83 -13.60 -1.08
N ARG A 21 12.35 -14.70 -0.47
CA ARG A 21 11.62 -14.68 0.81
C ARG A 21 12.49 -14.16 1.96
N GLU A 22 13.79 -14.44 1.95
CA GLU A 22 14.73 -13.93 2.96
C GLU A 22 14.90 -12.40 2.86
N LYS A 23 14.85 -11.84 1.65
CA LYS A 23 14.88 -10.38 1.42
C LYS A 23 13.55 -9.69 1.68
N HIS A 24 12.45 -10.43 1.51
CA HIS A 24 11.08 -9.93 1.63
C HIS A 24 10.26 -10.85 2.54
N PRO A 25 10.35 -10.70 3.88
CA PRO A 25 9.75 -11.62 4.84
C PRO A 25 8.22 -11.57 4.93
N GLY A 26 7.59 -10.63 4.23
CA GLY A 26 6.13 -10.52 4.14
C GLY A 26 5.50 -11.72 3.43
N LYS A 27 4.27 -12.07 3.82
CA LYS A 27 3.47 -13.13 3.18
C LYS A 27 2.42 -12.59 2.20
N GLU A 28 2.30 -11.28 2.12
CA GLU A 28 1.35 -10.58 1.27
C GLU A 28 2.09 -10.02 0.05
N TYR A 29 1.51 -10.23 -1.13
CA TYR A 29 2.08 -9.82 -2.40
C TYR A 29 1.01 -9.19 -3.28
N VAL A 30 1.40 -8.19 -4.06
CA VAL A 30 0.59 -7.63 -5.14
C VAL A 30 0.95 -8.39 -6.41
N LEU A 31 -0.08 -8.86 -7.12
CA LEU A 31 0.04 -9.48 -8.43
C LEU A 31 -0.59 -8.56 -9.47
N GLU A 32 0.22 -8.04 -10.38
CA GLU A 32 -0.25 -7.28 -11.54
C GLU A 32 -0.34 -8.24 -12.72
N LEU A 33 -1.55 -8.37 -13.28
CA LEU A 33 -1.84 -9.27 -14.40
C LEU A 33 -1.71 -8.49 -15.71
N GLY A 34 -0.76 -8.87 -16.56
CA GLY A 34 -0.68 -8.47 -17.96
C GLY A 34 -1.27 -9.54 -18.89
N GLU A 35 -1.15 -9.33 -20.20
CA GLU A 35 -1.62 -10.30 -21.20
C GLU A 35 -0.83 -11.62 -21.16
N ASP A 36 0.51 -11.54 -21.07
CA ASP A 36 1.41 -12.71 -21.07
C ASP A 36 2.33 -12.80 -19.85
N GLU A 37 2.19 -11.87 -18.90
CA GLU A 37 3.05 -11.84 -17.70
C GLU A 37 2.27 -11.54 -16.42
N VAL A 38 2.79 -12.08 -15.31
CA VAL A 38 2.35 -11.72 -13.96
C VAL A 38 3.54 -11.10 -13.23
N ARG A 39 3.41 -9.84 -12.82
CA ARG A 39 4.40 -9.18 -11.99
C ARG A 39 4.02 -9.33 -10.53
N MET A 40 4.95 -9.85 -9.73
CA MET A 40 4.78 -10.01 -8.29
C MET A 40 5.68 -9.04 -7.54
N SER A 41 5.10 -8.26 -6.63
CA SER A 41 5.85 -7.41 -5.71
C SER A 41 5.39 -7.66 -4.27
N PRO A 42 6.28 -7.55 -3.26
CA PRO A 42 5.87 -7.66 -1.86
C PRO A 42 4.94 -6.50 -1.51
N LEU A 43 3.83 -6.80 -0.83
CA LEU A 43 2.96 -5.77 -0.31
C LEU A 43 3.70 -5.05 0.81
N LYS A 44 4.21 -3.86 0.51
CA LYS A 44 4.69 -2.95 1.54
C LYS A 44 3.46 -2.47 2.29
N LYS A 45 3.35 -2.78 3.57
CA LYS A 45 2.44 -2.04 4.45
C LYS A 45 2.94 -0.60 4.44
N GLU A 46 2.29 0.23 3.63
CA GLU A 46 2.48 1.67 3.65
C GLU A 46 2.30 2.11 5.10
N ASN A 47 3.30 2.79 5.66
CA ASN A 47 3.15 3.37 6.99
C ASN A 47 2.14 4.52 6.86
N LEU A 48 0.87 4.27 7.18
CA LEU A 48 -0.18 5.28 7.08
C LEU A 48 0.11 6.51 7.95
N THR A 49 0.93 6.38 9.00
CA THR A 49 1.43 7.50 9.80
C THR A 49 2.17 8.53 8.95
N LYS A 50 2.80 8.14 7.83
CA LYS A 50 3.45 9.08 6.91
C LYS A 50 2.48 10.10 6.28
N TYR A 51 1.18 9.81 6.30
CA TYR A 51 0.14 10.69 5.78
C TYR A 51 -0.53 11.53 6.87
N PHE A 52 -0.31 11.25 8.15
CA PHE A 52 -0.98 11.96 9.24
C PHE A 52 -0.55 13.43 9.25
N ASP A 53 0.74 13.69 9.03
CA ASP A 53 1.30 15.05 8.93
C ASP A 53 1.29 15.61 7.49
N SER A 54 0.74 14.87 6.52
CA SER A 54 0.71 15.33 5.11
C SER A 54 -0.35 16.39 4.83
N VAL A 55 -1.26 16.61 5.78
CA VAL A 55 -2.37 17.57 5.66
C VAL A 55 -2.25 18.57 6.80
N GLU A 56 -1.48 19.62 6.58
CA GLU A 56 -1.45 20.81 7.44
C GLU A 56 -2.61 21.74 7.02
N VAL A 57 -3.54 21.99 7.94
CA VAL A 57 -4.63 22.96 7.75
C VAL A 57 -4.60 23.93 8.92
N ASP A 58 -4.36 25.20 8.62
CA ASP A 58 -4.59 26.27 9.57
C ASP A 58 -6.09 26.44 9.78
N LEU A 59 -6.56 26.11 10.99
CA LEU A 59 -7.94 26.27 11.41
C LEU A 59 -8.02 27.39 12.45
N GLU A 60 -8.89 28.36 12.23
CA GLU A 60 -9.22 29.38 13.22
C GLU A 60 -10.22 28.84 14.27
N SER A 61 -10.97 27.79 13.93
CA SER A 61 -11.96 27.16 14.82
C SER A 61 -11.33 26.31 15.92
N ASP A 62 -11.94 26.34 17.10
CA ASP A 62 -11.58 25.44 18.21
C ASP A 62 -11.88 23.97 17.85
N LEU A 63 -10.90 23.09 18.06
CA LEU A 63 -11.01 21.67 17.72
C LEU A 63 -12.07 20.92 18.54
N SER A 64 -12.50 21.47 19.68
CA SER A 64 -13.56 20.90 20.51
C SER A 64 -14.95 21.15 19.92
N ASP A 65 -15.11 22.17 19.05
CA ASP A 65 -16.35 22.43 18.31
C ASP A 65 -16.26 21.86 16.88
N TRP A 66 -16.63 20.59 16.76
CA TRP A 66 -16.65 19.87 15.49
C TRP A 66 -17.56 20.52 14.43
N HIS A 67 -18.61 21.25 14.82
CA HIS A 67 -19.49 21.91 13.85
C HIS A 67 -18.80 23.12 13.20
N ALA A 68 -18.08 23.91 13.98
CA ALA A 68 -17.30 25.04 13.49
C ALA A 68 -16.17 24.57 12.56
N VAL A 69 -15.37 23.60 13.00
CA VAL A 69 -14.28 22.99 12.22
C VAL A 69 -14.79 22.46 10.87
N ARG A 70 -15.91 21.71 10.87
CA ARG A 70 -16.49 21.16 9.64
C ARG A 70 -16.97 22.24 8.68
N LYS A 71 -17.49 23.37 9.19
CA LYS A 71 -17.95 24.49 8.37
C LYS A 71 -16.76 25.19 7.71
N GLU A 72 -15.68 25.39 8.45
CA GLU A 72 -14.45 26.02 7.97
C GLU A 72 -13.75 25.19 6.90
N LEU A 73 -13.56 23.88 7.16
CA LEU A 73 -12.97 22.93 6.19
C LEU A 73 -13.74 22.86 4.85
N LYS A 74 -15.06 23.10 4.88
CA LYS A 74 -15.87 23.14 3.66
C LYS A 74 -15.74 24.45 2.89
N ARG A 75 -15.39 25.55 3.56
CA ARG A 75 -15.27 26.88 2.96
C ARG A 75 -13.95 27.04 2.20
N GLY A 76 -12.87 26.39 2.64
CA GLY A 76 -11.55 26.44 1.96
C GLY A 76 -11.42 25.57 0.71
N ARG A 77 -12.53 25.04 0.16
CA ARG A 77 -12.54 24.08 -0.97
C ARG A 77 -13.00 24.71 -2.30
N GLU A 78 -13.06 26.03 -2.37
CA GLU A 78 -13.35 26.84 -3.58
C GLU A 78 -12.08 27.37 -4.23
#